data_AF-A0A8S9H4J9-F1
#
_entry.id   AF-A0A8S9H4J9-F1
#
_cell.length_a   1.000
_cell.length_b   1.000
_cell.length_c   1.000
_cell.angle_alpha   90.00
_cell.angle_beta   90.00
_cell.angle_gamma   90.00
#
_symmetry.space_group_name_H-M   'P 1'
#
loop_
_entity.id
_entity.type
_entity.pdbx_description
1 polymer ?
#
loop_
_entity_poly.entity_id
_entity_poly.type
_entity_poly.pdbx_seq_one_letter_code
_entity_poly.pdbx_strand_id
1 'polypeptide(L)' 'MGIQGLLPLLKSIMAPVHIHDLEGCTVAVDTYSWLHKGALSCSRDLCKGLPTTRYSGPGSRASGLRAPLKDIRNTCPSKG' A
#
# COMPACT_ATOMS: atom_id res chain seq x y z
N MET A 1 12.33 -3.60 -5.59
CA MET A 1 11.42 -4.55 -6.26
C MET A 1 11.64 -5.94 -5.65
N GLY A 2 10.59 -6.76 -5.53
CA GLY A 2 10.62 -8.03 -4.79
C GLY A 2 11.34 -9.18 -5.50
N ILE A 3 11.12 -10.41 -5.00
CA ILE A 3 11.72 -11.64 -5.55
C ILE A 3 11.13 -11.94 -6.93
N GLN A 4 12.00 -11.99 -7.95
CA GLN A 4 11.60 -12.23 -9.34
C GLN A 4 10.97 -13.63 -9.48
N GLY A 5 9.82 -13.73 -10.16
CA GLY A 5 9.18 -15.01 -10.46
C GLY A 5 8.45 -15.71 -9.30
N LEU A 6 8.39 -15.11 -8.10
CA LEU A 6 7.73 -15.72 -6.94
C LEU A 6 6.21 -15.82 -7.08
N LEU A 7 5.55 -14.78 -7.59
CA LEU A 7 4.07 -14.73 -7.68
C LEU A 7 3.48 -15.85 -8.55
N PRO A 8 4.02 -16.18 -9.74
CA PRO A 8 3.56 -17.34 -10.50
C PRO A 8 3.64 -18.66 -9.74
N LEU A 9 4.67 -18.86 -8.89
CA LEU A 9 4.85 -20.08 -8.10
C LEU A 9 3.83 -20.21 -6.97
N LEU A 10 3.40 -19.08 -6.39
CA LEU A 10 2.41 -19.04 -5.31
C LEU A 10 0.96 -19.00 -5.81
N LYS A 11 0.72 -19.06 -7.13
CA LYS A 11 -0.61 -18.87 -7.71
C LYS A 11 -1.66 -19.86 -7.19
N SER A 12 -1.28 -21.07 -6.84
CA SER A 12 -2.20 -22.10 -6.29
C SER A 12 -2.72 -21.77 -4.89
N ILE A 13 -2.03 -20.92 -4.13
CA ILE A 13 -2.40 -20.55 -2.76
C ILE A 13 -2.92 -19.11 -2.63
N MET A 14 -2.92 -18.33 -3.72
CA MET A 14 -3.44 -16.96 -3.72
C MET A 14 -4.96 -16.94 -3.87
N ALA A 15 -5.64 -16.21 -2.99
CA ALA A 15 -7.07 -15.94 -3.10
C ALA A 15 -7.30 -14.45 -3.48
N PRO A 16 -8.13 -14.14 -4.49
CA PRO A 16 -8.54 -12.77 -4.76
C PRO A 16 -9.41 -12.25 -3.61
N VAL A 17 -9.17 -11.01 -3.17
CA VAL A 17 -9.90 -10.37 -2.07
C VAL A 17 -10.35 -8.98 -2.51
N HIS A 18 -11.59 -8.60 -2.21
CA HIS A 18 -12.09 -7.25 -2.42
C HIS A 18 -11.82 -6.38 -1.18
N ILE A 19 -11.55 -5.08 -1.35
CA ILE A 19 -11.23 -4.19 -0.22
C ILE A 19 -12.36 -4.13 0.81
N HIS A 20 -13.62 -4.26 0.36
CA HIS A 20 -14.79 -4.32 1.26
C HIS A 20 -14.74 -5.51 2.23
N ASP A 21 -14.07 -6.62 1.86
CA ASP A 21 -13.91 -7.77 2.76
C ASP A 21 -12.90 -7.50 3.90
N LEU A 22 -12.14 -6.42 3.82
CA LEU A 22 -11.19 -5.97 4.84
C LEU A 22 -11.79 -4.89 5.75
N GLU A 23 -13.10 -4.63 5.65
CA GLU A 23 -13.77 -3.64 6.50
C GLU A 23 -13.70 -4.03 7.98
N GLY A 24 -13.31 -3.07 8.83
CA GLY A 24 -13.05 -3.31 10.25
C GLY A 24 -11.71 -4.01 10.55
N CYS A 25 -10.93 -4.39 9.53
CA CYS A 25 -9.59 -4.96 9.70
C CYS A 25 -8.53 -3.85 9.68
N THR A 26 -7.54 -3.95 10.58
CA THR A 26 -6.36 -3.08 10.52
C THR A 26 -5.34 -3.70 9.57
N VAL A 27 -5.09 -3.05 8.43
CA VAL A 27 -4.14 -3.53 7.42
C VAL A 27 -2.94 -2.61 7.29
N ALA A 28 -1.74 -3.19 7.21
CA ALA A 28 -0.53 -2.45 6.90
C ALA A 28 -0.42 -2.19 5.40
N VAL A 29 -0.04 -0.98 5.02
CA VAL A 29 0.16 -0.58 3.63
C VAL A 29 1.64 -0.26 3.41
N ASP A 30 2.25 -0.89 2.41
CA ASP A 30 3.55 -0.47 1.91
C ASP A 30 3.40 0.83 1.10
N THR A 31 3.69 1.95 1.78
CA THR A 31 3.60 3.29 1.21
C THR A 31 4.67 3.54 0.14
N TYR A 32 5.83 2.88 0.22
CA TYR A 32 6.90 3.05 -0.76
C TYR A 32 6.51 2.46 -2.11
N SER A 33 5.84 1.31 -2.11
CA SER A 33 5.28 0.72 -3.33
C SER A 33 4.30 1.65 -4.04
N TRP A 34 3.49 2.41 -3.31
CA TRP A 34 2.59 3.43 -3.88
C TRP A 34 3.35 4.66 -4.38
N LEU A 35 4.30 5.16 -3.58
CA LEU A 35 5.13 6.31 -3.94
C LEU A 35 5.91 6.05 -5.22
N HIS A 36 6.52 4.88 -5.36
CA HIS A 36 7.27 4.48 -6.55
C HIS A 36 6.38 4.51 -7.80
N LYS A 37 5.14 3.99 -7.72
CA LYS A 37 4.17 4.06 -8.82
C LYS A 37 3.71 5.49 -9.09
N GLY A 38 3.49 6.29 -8.05
CA GLY A 38 3.09 7.70 -8.14
C GLY A 38 4.17 8.57 -8.79
N ALA A 39 5.44 8.32 -8.49
CA ALA A 39 6.57 9.06 -9.04
C ALA A 39 6.66 8.97 -10.57
N LEU A 40 6.14 7.90 -11.18
CA LEU A 40 6.08 7.77 -12.65
C LEU A 40 5.25 8.89 -13.29
N SER A 41 4.19 9.35 -12.62
CA SER A 41 3.27 10.39 -13.12
C SER A 41 3.86 11.82 -13.14
N CYS A 42 4.96 12.03 -12.44
CA CYS A 42 5.67 13.31 -12.33
C CYS A 42 7.19 13.16 -12.46
N SER A 43 7.63 12.09 -13.14
CA SER A 43 9.04 11.75 -13.33
C SER A 43 9.82 12.90 -13.95
N ARG A 44 9.25 13.59 -14.95
CA ARG A 44 9.87 14.76 -15.59
C ARG A 44 10.16 15.89 -14.62
N ASP A 45 9.20 16.22 -13.76
CA ASP A 45 9.35 17.32 -12.80
C ASP A 45 10.36 16.93 -11.72
N LEU A 46 10.30 15.67 -11.26
CA LEU A 46 11.24 15.11 -10.30
C LEU A 46 12.68 15.12 -10.84
N CYS A 47 12.91 14.70 -12.09
CA CYS A 47 14.24 14.73 -12.73
C CYS A 47 14.77 16.15 -12.94
N LYS A 48 13.90 17.15 -13.02
CA LYS A 48 14.27 18.57 -13.16
C LYS A 48 14.36 19.29 -11.81
N GLY A 49 14.15 18.60 -10.69
CA GLY A 49 14.12 19.20 -9.36
C GLY A 49 12.97 20.18 -9.15
N LEU A 50 11.91 20.09 -9.96
CA LEU A 50 10.74 20.95 -9.85
C LEU A 50 9.81 20.42 -8.74
N PRO A 51 9.27 21.31 -7.89
CA PRO A 51 8.33 20.91 -6.85
C PRO A 51 7.07 20.31 -7.48
N THR A 52 6.66 19.14 -6.97
CA THR A 52 5.48 18.43 -7.44
C THR A 52 4.84 17.67 -6.29
N THR A 53 3.51 17.58 -6.26
CA THR A 53 2.74 16.81 -5.27
C THR A 53 1.97 15.65 -5.93
N ARG A 54 2.23 15.40 -7.21
CA ARG A 54 1.46 14.44 -8.01
C ARG A 54 1.70 12.98 -7.59
N TYR A 55 2.84 12.69 -6.96
CA TYR A 55 3.15 11.36 -6.44
C TYR A 55 2.36 11.00 -5.17
N SER A 56 1.87 11.99 -4.42
CA SER A 56 0.93 11.82 -3.32
C SER A 56 -0.48 11.95 -3.88
N GLY A 57 -1.11 10.82 -4.21
CA GLY A 57 -2.48 10.83 -4.75
C GLY A 57 -3.49 11.51 -3.81
N PRO A 58 -4.68 11.90 -4.30
CA PRO A 58 -5.68 12.64 -3.53
C PRO A 58 -6.23 11.91 -2.28
N GLY A 59 -5.89 10.62 -2.08
CA GLY A 59 -6.27 9.83 -0.90
C GLY A 59 -5.19 9.74 0.19
N SER A 60 -4.02 10.36 0.02
CA SER A 60 -2.90 10.29 0.99
C SER A 60 -3.09 11.22 2.19
N ARG A 61 -4.25 11.21 2.84
CA ARG A 61 -4.40 11.79 4.19
C ARG A 61 -3.80 10.82 5.20
N ALA A 62 -2.47 10.71 5.21
CA ALA A 62 -1.75 10.00 6.27
C ALA A 62 -1.71 10.87 7.54
N SER A 63 -2.88 11.24 8.08
CA SER A 63 -2.99 12.01 9.32
C SER A 63 -2.70 11.17 10.58
N GLY A 64 -2.09 10.00 10.45
CA GLY A 64 -2.10 8.96 11.48
C GLY A 64 -0.77 8.29 11.82
N LEU A 65 0.39 8.89 11.49
CA LEU A 65 1.71 8.35 11.90
C LEU A 65 2.01 8.53 13.41
N ARG A 66 1.00 8.44 14.27
CA ARG A 66 1.18 8.36 15.71
C ARG A 66 0.24 7.30 16.27
N ALA A 67 0.71 6.06 16.28
CA ALA A 67 0.21 5.02 17.19
C ALA A 67 1.41 4.20 17.68
N PRO A 68 1.49 3.89 19.00
CA PRO A 68 2.51 3.00 19.52
C PRO A 68 2.26 1.59 18.98
N LEU A 69 3.29 1.02 18.33
CA LEU A 69 3.32 -0.31 17.73
C LEU A 69 3.32 -1.42 18.79
N LYS A 70 2.33 -1.46 19.69
CA LYS A 70 2.33 -2.42 20.81
C LYS A 70 1.22 -3.47 20.82
N ASP A 71 0.10 -3.33 20.10
CA ASP A 71 -0.97 -4.35 20.15
C ASP A 71 -1.75 -4.52 18.83
N ILE A 72 -1.08 -4.54 17.67
CA ILE A 72 -1.75 -4.96 16.41
C ILE A 72 -1.93 -6.49 16.46
N ARG A 73 -3.05 -6.94 17.01
CA ARG A 73 -3.53 -8.30 16.76
C ARG A 73 -4.03 -8.34 15.32
N ASN A 74 -3.71 -9.41 14.58
CA ASN A 74 -4.24 -9.67 13.24
C ASN A 74 -5.72 -10.08 13.36
N THR A 75 -6.57 -9.13 13.75
CA THR A 75 -8.02 -9.33 13.84
C THR A 75 -8.63 -8.83 12.55
N CYS A 76 -9.00 -9.78 11.69
CA CYS A 76 -10.02 -9.54 10.69
C CYS A 76 -11.26 -10.29 11.19
N PRO A 77 -12.42 -9.66 11.37
CA PRO A 77 -13.60 -10.35 11.87
C PRO A 77 -13.91 -11.51 10.92
N SER A 78 -13.86 -12.73 11.44
CA SER A 78 -14.28 -13.91 10.70
C SER A 78 -15.74 -13.73 10.33
N LYS A 79 -16.03 -13.57 9.03
CA LYS A 79 -17.39 -13.70 8.51
C LYS A 79 -17.85 -15.14 8.85
N GLY A 80 -18.81 -15.26 9.76
CA GLY A 80 -19.55 -16.49 10.02
C GLY A 80 -20.51 -16.81 8.90
#